data_AF-A0A7V0SF61-F1
#
_entry.id   AF-A0A7V0SF61-F1
#
_cell.length_a   1.000
_cell.length_b   1.000
_cell.length_c   1.000
_cell.angle_alpha   90.00
_cell.angle_beta   90.00
_cell.angle_gamma   90.00
#
_symmetry.space_group_name_H-M   'P 1'
#
loop_
_entity.id
_entity.type
_entity.pdbx_description
1 polymer ?
#
loop_
_entity_poly.entity_id
_entity_poly.type
_entity_poly.pdbx_seq_one_letter_code
_entity_poly.pdbx_strand_id
1 'polypeptide(L)'
;MTINPDLLAPCGMYCGVCGIYIAHRDHNQKFKERLAPVYGLSPEDLHCEGCMAAPETVIHFCRVCHIRACCLERGYAGCHECDEFPCRHIEEFPIEVGKRVILRSVPFRREWGDEKWVE
;
A
#
# COMPACT_ATOMS: atom_id res chain seq x y z
N MET A 1 6.88 13.48 -14.50
CA MET A 1 7.37 13.15 -13.14
C MET A 1 7.81 11.70 -13.16
N THR A 2 8.89 11.33 -12.47
CA THR A 2 9.29 9.92 -12.38
C THR A 2 8.52 9.27 -11.24
N ILE A 3 7.64 8.32 -11.56
CA ILE A 3 6.88 7.55 -10.58
C ILE A 3 7.82 6.54 -9.91
N ASN A 4 7.76 6.41 -8.59
CA ASN A 4 8.44 5.32 -7.89
C ASN A 4 7.55 4.06 -7.89
N PRO A 5 7.94 2.97 -8.59
CA PRO A 5 7.15 1.74 -8.65
C PRO A 5 6.97 1.07 -7.28
N ASP A 6 7.91 1.25 -6.34
CA ASP A 6 7.84 0.67 -5.00
C ASP A 6 6.64 1.18 -4.19
N LEU A 7 6.13 2.36 -4.56
CA LEU A 7 4.99 3.01 -3.92
C LEU A 7 3.64 2.64 -4.54
N LEU A 8 3.64 1.95 -5.69
CA LEU A 8 2.44 1.62 -6.45
C LEU A 8 1.71 0.43 -5.83
N ALA A 9 1.00 0.70 -4.73
CA ALA A 9 0.34 -0.34 -3.97
C ALA A 9 -0.66 -1.16 -4.82
N PRO A 10 -0.57 -2.51 -4.81
CA PRO A 10 -1.45 -3.36 -5.60
C PRO A 10 -2.93 -3.16 -5.28
N CYS A 11 -3.24 -2.91 -4.01
CA CYS A 11 -4.60 -2.69 -3.52
C CYS A 11 -5.19 -1.31 -3.90
N GLY A 12 -4.43 -0.42 -4.55
CA GLY A 12 -4.91 0.93 -4.85
C GLY A 12 -4.81 1.92 -3.67
N MET A 13 -4.23 1.55 -2.53
CA MET A 13 -3.91 2.50 -1.45
C MET A 13 -2.47 3.02 -1.62
N TYR A 14 -2.30 4.04 -2.46
CA TYR A 14 -0.97 4.57 -2.85
C TYR A 14 -0.05 4.82 -1.64
N CYS A 15 1.16 4.23 -1.64
CA CYS A 15 2.08 4.34 -0.50
C CYS A 15 2.65 5.75 -0.33
N GLY A 16 2.66 6.59 -1.36
CA GLY A 16 3.16 7.97 -1.26
C GLY A 16 2.39 8.84 -0.27
N VAL A 17 1.16 8.45 0.10
CA VAL A 17 0.34 9.10 1.13
C VAL A 17 0.23 8.28 2.43
N CYS A 18 0.97 7.17 2.56
CA CYS A 18 0.95 6.33 3.74
C CYS A 18 1.72 6.97 4.90
N GLY A 19 1.09 7.07 6.08
CA GLY A 19 1.72 7.65 7.26
C GLY A 19 3.02 6.96 7.69
N ILE A 20 3.09 5.61 7.58
CA ILE A 20 4.31 4.85 7.95
C ILE A 20 5.46 5.18 7.00
N TYR A 21 5.20 5.16 5.69
CA TYR A 21 6.19 5.52 4.67
C TYR A 21 6.66 6.98 4.85
N ILE A 22 5.74 7.92 5.01
CA ILE A 22 6.06 9.34 5.23
C ILE A 22 6.91 9.53 6.50
N ALA A 23 6.54 8.87 7.61
CA ALA A 23 7.28 8.96 8.85
C ALA A 23 8.72 8.43 8.73
N HIS A 24 8.90 7.36 7.95
CA HIS A 24 10.22 6.81 7.64
C HIS A 24 11.03 7.72 6.70
N ARG A 25 10.47 8.05 5.52
CA ARG A 25 11.08 8.89 4.47
C ARG A 25 11.57 10.23 5.00
N ASP A 26 10.75 10.88 5.83
CA ASP A 26 11.06 12.22 6.35
C ASP A 26 11.93 12.18 7.62
N HIS A 27 12.37 11.00 8.05
CA HIS A 27 13.08 10.79 9.33
C HIS A 27 12.36 11.46 10.51
N ASN A 28 11.03 11.45 10.50
CA ASN A 28 10.22 12.25 11.41
C ASN A 28 9.95 11.49 12.72
N GLN A 29 10.89 11.59 13.65
CA GLN A 29 10.84 10.89 14.93
C GLN A 29 9.56 11.18 15.73
N LYS A 30 9.16 12.45 15.82
CA LYS A 30 7.94 12.85 16.53
C LYS A 30 6.68 12.24 15.92
N PHE A 31 6.64 12.08 14.59
CA PHE A 31 5.52 11.42 13.95
C PHE A 31 5.54 9.91 14.19
N LYS A 32 6.73 9.27 14.14
CA LYS A 32 6.89 7.86 14.50
C LYS A 32 6.40 7.55 15.91
N GLU A 33 6.77 8.38 16.89
CA GLU A 33 6.33 8.25 18.29
C GLU A 33 4.81 8.28 18.46
N ARG A 34 4.12 9.08 17.65
CA ARG A 34 2.65 9.16 17.67
C ARG A 34 1.98 8.03 16.91
N LEU A 35 2.61 7.55 15.85
CA LEU A 35 2.04 6.55 14.94
C LEU A 35 2.24 5.13 15.45
N ALA A 36 3.39 4.83 16.04
CA ALA A 36 3.77 3.46 16.42
C ALA A 36 2.75 2.79 17.36
N PRO A 37 2.19 3.46 18.39
CA PRO A 37 1.18 2.87 19.26
C PRO A 37 -0.12 2.49 18.52
N VAL A 38 -0.48 3.21 17.46
CA VAL A 38 -1.67 2.90 16.63
C VAL A 38 -1.53 1.55 15.94
N TYR A 39 -0.30 1.18 15.61
CA TYR A 39 0.03 -0.09 14.98
C TYR A 39 0.55 -1.15 15.97
N GLY A 40 0.62 -0.84 17.27
CA GLY A 40 1.19 -1.75 18.27
C GLY A 40 2.68 -2.02 18.06
N LEU A 41 3.42 -1.03 17.53
CA LEU A 41 4.84 -1.11 17.19
C LEU A 41 5.67 -0.14 18.03
N SER A 42 7.00 -0.28 17.99
CA SER A 42 7.92 0.76 18.43
C SER A 42 8.19 1.78 17.30
N PRO A 43 8.59 3.03 17.62
CA PRO A 43 9.01 3.99 16.61
C PRO A 43 10.11 3.46 15.68
N GLU A 44 11.01 2.63 16.21
CA GLU A 44 12.11 2.00 15.48
C GLU A 44 11.61 0.98 14.44
N ASP A 45 10.51 0.29 14.73
CA ASP A 45 9.86 -0.65 13.80
C ASP A 45 9.17 0.04 12.62
N LEU A 46 8.94 1.36 12.68
CA LEU A 46 8.37 2.15 11.58
C LEU A 46 9.43 2.43 10.51
N HIS A 47 9.80 1.35 9.82
CA HIS A 47 10.67 1.33 8.65
C HIS A 47 9.88 0.79 7.45
N CYS A 48 9.75 1.60 6.40
CA CYS A 48 9.00 1.23 5.20
C CYS A 48 9.47 2.04 3.99
N GLU A 49 9.84 1.37 2.90
CA GLU A 49 10.23 2.01 1.63
C GLU A 49 9.15 1.94 0.54
N GLY A 50 8.01 1.32 0.83
CA GLY A 50 6.93 1.12 -0.12
C GLY A 50 6.50 -0.34 -0.18
N CYS A 51 5.21 -0.62 -0.36
CA CYS A 51 4.76 -2.01 -0.27
C CYS A 51 5.24 -2.90 -1.43
N MET A 52 5.69 -2.33 -2.55
CA MET A 52 6.29 -3.08 -3.66
C MET A 52 7.83 -3.14 -3.59
N ALA A 53 8.44 -2.50 -2.59
CA ALA A 53 9.88 -2.59 -2.31
C ALA A 53 10.29 -4.01 -1.86
N ALA A 54 11.61 -4.17 -1.68
CA ALA A 54 12.21 -5.40 -1.21
C ALA A 54 11.65 -5.82 0.17
N PRO A 55 11.30 -7.10 0.40
CA PRO A 55 10.55 -7.53 1.60
C PRO A 55 11.16 -7.08 2.94
N GLU A 56 12.48 -6.98 3.04
CA GLU A 56 13.23 -6.55 4.21
C GLU A 56 12.98 -5.08 4.60
N THR A 57 12.64 -4.23 3.64
CA THR A 57 12.38 -2.79 3.86
C THR A 57 10.89 -2.46 3.93
N VAL A 58 10.00 -3.47 3.87
CA VAL A 58 8.54 -3.30 3.97
C VAL A 58 8.05 -3.56 5.40
N ILE A 59 7.14 -2.72 5.89
CA ILE A 59 6.51 -2.91 7.21
C ILE A 59 5.75 -4.25 7.32
N HIS A 60 5.75 -4.86 8.50
CA HIS A 60 5.20 -6.21 8.73
C HIS A 60 3.81 -6.43 8.13
N PHE A 61 2.86 -5.51 8.32
CA PHE A 61 1.50 -5.63 7.80
C PHE A 61 1.42 -5.75 6.27
N CYS A 62 2.30 -5.04 5.56
CA CYS A 62 2.37 -5.12 4.11
C CYS A 62 3.13 -6.37 3.64
N ARG A 63 4.09 -6.89 4.42
CA ARG A 63 4.79 -8.15 4.11
C ARG A 63 3.84 -9.35 4.12
N VAL A 64 2.91 -9.41 5.08
CA VAL A 64 1.94 -10.50 5.22
C VAL A 64 0.61 -10.26 4.51
N CYS A 65 0.53 -9.20 3.68
CA CYS A 65 -0.71 -8.83 3.01
C CYS A 65 -1.05 -9.81 1.87
N HIS A 66 -2.21 -10.46 1.97
CA HIS A 66 -2.68 -11.41 0.94
C HIS A 66 -2.92 -10.75 -0.43
N ILE A 67 -3.37 -9.48 -0.47
CA ILE A 67 -3.58 -8.77 -1.75
C ILE A 67 -2.25 -8.57 -2.47
N ARG A 68 -1.19 -8.20 -1.73
CA ARG A 68 0.16 -8.06 -2.27
C ARG A 68 0.69 -9.40 -2.77
N ALA A 69 0.61 -10.44 -1.94
CA ALA A 69 1.08 -11.78 -2.30
C ALA A 69 0.39 -12.27 -3.58
N CYS A 70 -0.94 -12.13 -3.67
CA CYS A 70 -1.73 -12.51 -4.84
C CYS A 70 -1.28 -11.79 -6.12
N CYS A 71 -1.00 -10.48 -6.05
CA CYS A 71 -0.54 -9.74 -7.24
C CYS A 71 0.88 -10.18 -7.65
N LEU A 72 1.79 -10.38 -6.69
CA LEU A 72 3.14 -10.88 -6.98
C LEU A 72 3.12 -12.28 -7.61
N GLU A 73 2.31 -13.19 -7.07
CA GLU A 73 2.13 -14.55 -7.60
C GLU A 73 1.56 -14.56 -9.02
N ARG A 74 0.63 -13.64 -9.31
CA ARG A 74 0.01 -13.51 -10.65
C ARG A 74 0.86 -12.67 -11.62
N GLY A 75 1.94 -12.05 -11.16
CA GLY A 75 2.75 -11.14 -11.97
C GLY A 75 2.04 -9.82 -12.31
N TYR A 76 1.08 -9.39 -11.48
CA TYR A 76 0.34 -8.14 -11.69
C TYR A 76 1.03 -6.95 -11.01
N ALA A 77 1.02 -5.80 -11.68
CA ALA A 77 1.42 -4.51 -11.10
C ALA A 77 0.38 -3.98 -10.09
N GLY A 78 -0.84 -4.52 -10.12
CA GLY A 78 -1.83 -4.33 -9.07
C GLY A 78 -3.20 -4.88 -9.41
N CYS A 79 -4.15 -4.76 -8.49
CA CYS A 79 -5.52 -5.24 -8.66
C CYS A 79 -6.25 -4.59 -9.85
N HIS A 80 -5.77 -3.45 -10.34
CA HIS A 80 -6.29 -2.79 -11.54
C HIS A 80 -6.16 -3.67 -12.80
N GLU A 81 -5.20 -4.58 -12.86
CA GLU A 81 -5.03 -5.56 -13.94
C GLU A 81 -5.87 -6.84 -13.78
N CYS A 82 -6.54 -7.01 -12.63
CA CYS A 82 -7.31 -8.22 -12.33
C CYS A 82 -8.75 -8.12 -12.82
N ASP A 83 -9.14 -8.97 -13.77
CA ASP A 83 -10.51 -9.00 -14.31
C ASP A 83 -11.56 -9.45 -13.28
N GLU A 84 -11.14 -10.17 -12.24
CA GLU A 84 -12.01 -10.61 -11.13
C GLU A 84 -12.23 -9.52 -10.07
N PHE A 85 -11.66 -8.32 -10.25
CA PHE A 85 -11.82 -7.25 -9.26
C PHE A 85 -13.26 -6.67 -9.26
N PRO A 86 -13.89 -6.50 -8.08
CA PRO A 86 -13.40 -6.86 -6.74
C PRO A 86 -13.56 -8.37 -6.46
N CYS A 87 -12.47 -9.03 -6.07
CA CYS A 87 -12.50 -10.45 -5.71
C CYS A 87 -12.57 -10.63 -4.18
N ARG A 88 -12.64 -11.89 -3.71
CA ARG A 88 -12.72 -12.24 -2.27
C ARG A 88 -11.71 -11.52 -1.38
N HIS A 89 -10.48 -11.30 -1.86
CA HIS A 89 -9.43 -10.62 -1.08
C HIS A 89 -9.78 -9.15 -0.77
N ILE A 90 -10.59 -8.52 -1.62
CA ILE A 90 -11.08 -7.16 -1.45
C ILE A 90 -12.39 -7.16 -0.65
N GLU A 91 -13.26 -8.12 -0.91
CA GLU A 91 -14.54 -8.27 -0.20
C GLU A 91 -14.33 -8.54 1.30
N GLU A 92 -13.35 -9.36 1.65
CA GLU A 92 -13.02 -9.75 3.03
C GLU A 92 -11.98 -8.83 3.68
N PHE A 93 -11.63 -7.70 3.06
CA PHE A 93 -10.62 -6.80 3.60
C PHE A 93 -11.06 -6.25 4.99
N PRO A 94 -10.25 -6.43 6.06
CA PRO A 94 -10.73 -6.29 7.44
C PRO A 94 -10.98 -4.84 7.87
N ILE A 95 -10.50 -3.84 7.11
CA ILE A 95 -10.63 -2.43 7.45
C ILE A 95 -11.61 -1.76 6.49
N GLU A 96 -12.85 -1.54 6.93
CA GLU A 96 -13.94 -0.98 6.11
C GLU A 96 -13.60 0.36 5.44
N VAL A 97 -12.84 1.24 6.12
CA VAL A 97 -12.38 2.50 5.51
C VAL A 97 -11.40 2.22 4.37
N GLY A 98 -10.44 1.31 4.58
CA GLY A 98 -9.48 0.91 3.55
C GLY A 98 -10.18 0.22 2.38
N LYS A 99 -11.14 -0.67 2.64
CA LYS A 99 -11.96 -1.32 1.60
C LYS A 99 -12.65 -0.31 0.70
N ARG A 100 -13.26 0.75 1.26
CA ARG A 100 -13.85 1.84 0.47
C ARG A 100 -12.83 2.57 -0.40
N VAL A 101 -11.61 2.79 0.10
CA VAL A 101 -10.52 3.38 -0.70
C VAL A 101 -10.13 2.44 -1.84
N ILE A 102 -9.94 1.16 -1.57
CA ILE A 102 -9.59 0.14 -2.59
C ILE A 102 -10.64 0.14 -3.72
N LEU A 103 -11.93 0.01 -3.35
CA LEU A 103 -13.04 -0.05 -4.31
C LEU A 103 -13.19 1.20 -5.17
N ARG A 104 -12.74 2.37 -4.71
CA ARG A 104 -12.70 3.61 -5.49
C ARG A 104 -11.43 3.74 -6.34
N SER A 105 -10.30 3.42 -5.73
CA SER A 105 -8.97 3.76 -6.25
C SER A 105 -8.52 2.79 -7.34
N VAL A 106 -8.82 1.50 -7.20
CA VAL A 106 -8.43 0.49 -8.21
C VAL A 106 -9.13 0.72 -9.55
N PRO A 107 -10.45 0.98 -9.63
CA PRO A 107 -11.09 1.33 -10.91
C PRO A 107 -10.53 2.60 -11.53
N PHE A 108 -10.21 3.62 -10.72
CA PHE A 108 -9.58 4.84 -11.22
C PHE A 108 -8.20 4.55 -11.82
N ARG A 109 -7.35 3.80 -11.12
CA ARG A 109 -6.04 3.36 -11.62
C ARG A 109 -6.16 2.55 -12.92
N ARG A 110 -7.17 1.68 -13.03
CA ARG A 110 -7.47 0.90 -14.24
C ARG A 110 -7.82 1.79 -15.43
N GLU A 111 -8.66 2.80 -15.22
CA GLU A 111 -9.14 3.69 -16.29
C GLU A 111 -8.08 4.70 -16.72
N TRP A 112 -7.30 5.22 -15.78
CA TRP A 112 -6.47 6.40 -15.98
C TRP A 112 -4.95 6.14 -15.96
N GLY A 113 -4.54 4.92 -15.60
CA GLY A 113 -3.13 4.54 -15.51
C GLY A 113 -2.40 5.11 -14.28
N ASP A 114 -1.15 4.69 -14.10
CA ASP A 114 -0.36 5.01 -12.91
C ASP A 114 -0.05 6.50 -12.77
N GLU A 115 0.26 7.19 -13.87
CA GLU A 115 0.63 8.62 -13.85
C GLU A 115 -0.47 9.48 -13.24
N LYS A 116 -1.70 9.34 -13.73
CA LYS A 116 -2.84 10.11 -13.23
C LYS A 116 -3.34 9.59 -11.87
N TRP A 117 -3.08 8.32 -11.55
CA TRP A 117 -3.45 7.73 -10.27
C TRP A 117 -2.62 8.26 -9.09
N VAL A 118 -1.35 8.60 -9.32
CA VAL A 118 -0.44 9.09 -8.27
C VAL A 118 -0.31 10.61 -8.18
N GLU A 119 -0.95 11.34 -9.09
CA GLU A 119 -1.08 12.81 -9.08
C GLU A 119 -1.92 13.29 -7.88
#